data_AF-A0A9D1L0L2-F1
#
_entry.id   AF-A0A9D1L0L2-F1
#
_cell.length_a   1.000
_cell.length_b   1.000
_cell.length_c   1.000
_cell.angle_alpha   90.00
_cell.angle_beta   90.00
_cell.angle_gamma   90.00
#
_symmetry.space_group_name_H-M   'P 1'
#
loop_
_entity.id
_entity.type
_entity.pdbx_description
1 polymer ?
#
loop_
_entity_poly.entity_id
_entity_poly.type
_entity_poly.pdbx_seq_one_letter_code
_entity_poly.pdbx_strand_id
1 'polypeptide(L)'
;MIPILLQLKEKKVLIVGGGKVALRKAKQMLQEQADVTILSPDIDPAFKNLPIHYIQDAFMPPYLDGYFLVYAATDDASINHAIVQEASQRQMLCGSATRDSEAAFYSMTARENDDFMLALSSKARFPYLKPVADDLMNELETRHPRMSRLYQLRPLLLSQIENKQDYFQLLYQAPQFLVDSLYEILTQKKGHLYIYHHNDPDLVNVLNPSHLQSPYLILSLKALETYQLLFHLPEVHWTIHPLVLYQGTIHQRILKMTQFPSVTHLKPLIADKDTLKRIISLYRTDSRRRYYIIHQRTNPLLKRDFEVLLEDNETLYTLADEIHSYPNKTTVIPFLVTKGTHFEDIQKDVQTQQESGLDIRLEETLLARTDIQYELLTQQDLNPDLQ
;
A
#
# COMPACT_ATOMS: atom_id res chain seq x y z
N MET A 1 35.20 -2.60 -13.23
CA MET A 1 34.19 -1.54 -13.46
C MET A 1 33.10 -1.68 -12.41
N ILE A 2 32.85 -0.60 -11.65
CA ILE A 2 31.79 -0.50 -10.65
C ILE A 2 30.89 0.66 -11.11
N PRO A 3 29.54 0.51 -11.11
CA PRO A 3 28.65 1.63 -11.44
C PRO A 3 28.68 2.65 -10.30
N ILE A 4 28.90 3.91 -10.63
CA ILE A 4 28.92 5.02 -9.69
C ILE A 4 28.10 6.19 -10.24
N LEU A 5 27.44 6.93 -9.35
CA LEU A 5 26.93 8.26 -9.64
C LEU A 5 27.99 9.26 -9.19
N LEU A 6 28.44 10.11 -10.11
CA LEU A 6 29.53 11.05 -9.88
C LEU A 6 28.98 12.46 -9.78
N GLN A 7 29.11 13.09 -8.61
CA GLN A 7 28.72 14.48 -8.39
C GLN A 7 29.76 15.42 -9.03
N LEU A 8 29.33 16.24 -9.98
CA LEU A 8 30.19 17.15 -10.74
C LEU A 8 30.01 18.63 -10.36
N LYS A 9 29.08 18.95 -9.45
CA LYS A 9 28.88 20.33 -8.99
C LYS A 9 30.21 20.98 -8.59
N GLU A 10 30.48 22.13 -9.23
CA GLU A 10 31.68 22.96 -9.03
C GLU A 10 33.02 22.26 -9.33
N LYS A 11 32.99 21.08 -9.97
CA LYS A 11 34.21 20.37 -10.39
C LYS A 11 34.67 20.91 -11.73
N LYS A 12 35.99 21.12 -11.85
CA LYS A 12 36.64 21.48 -13.12
C LYS A 12 36.65 20.29 -14.06
N VAL A 13 36.02 20.44 -15.22
CA VAL A 13 35.93 19.40 -16.24
C VAL A 13 36.48 19.91 -17.56
N LEU A 14 37.46 19.20 -18.11
CA LEU A 14 38.00 19.48 -19.42
C LEU A 14 37.39 18.53 -20.45
N ILE A 15 36.91 19.07 -21.57
CA ILE A 15 36.53 18.29 -22.74
C ILE A 15 37.44 18.72 -23.89
N VAL A 16 38.15 17.76 -24.48
CA VAL A 16 39.07 18.00 -25.59
C VAL A 16 38.37 17.63 -26.90
N GLY A 17 38.19 18.62 -27.77
CA GLY A 17 37.40 18.54 -29.00
C GLY A 17 36.17 19.46 -28.95
N GLY A 18 35.82 20.04 -30.10
CA GLY A 18 34.74 21.01 -30.25
C GLY A 18 33.54 20.53 -31.08
N GLY A 19 33.46 19.23 -31.39
CA GLY A 19 32.40 18.65 -32.22
C GLY A 19 31.12 18.27 -31.47
N LYS A 20 30.22 17.56 -32.17
CA LYS A 20 28.90 17.15 -31.62
C LYS A 20 28.98 16.26 -30.38
N VAL A 21 30.00 15.40 -30.29
CA VAL A 21 30.20 14.52 -29.12
C VAL A 21 30.58 15.35 -27.89
N ALA A 22 31.52 16.27 -28.04
CA ALA A 22 31.92 17.21 -27.00
C ALA A 22 30.73 18.08 -26.57
N LEU A 23 29.93 18.59 -27.51
CA LEU A 23 28.75 19.40 -27.22
C LEU A 23 27.74 18.65 -26.35
N ARG A 24 27.45 17.39 -26.69
CA ARG A 24 26.55 16.54 -25.91
C ARG A 24 27.07 16.33 -24.49
N LYS A 25 28.38 16.14 -24.32
CA LYS A 25 29.01 15.94 -23.01
C LYS A 25 29.06 17.21 -22.18
N ALA A 26 29.36 18.34 -22.80
CA ALA A 26 29.32 19.64 -22.16
C ALA A 26 27.93 19.91 -21.59
N LYS A 27 26.86 19.72 -22.38
CA LYS A 27 25.48 19.89 -21.90
C LYS A 27 25.16 19.01 -20.70
N GLN A 28 25.52 17.73 -20.75
CA GLN A 28 25.32 16.78 -19.64
C GLN A 28 26.03 17.24 -18.35
N MET A 29 27.29 17.68 -18.46
CA MET A 29 28.09 18.10 -17.31
C MET A 29 27.65 19.46 -16.75
N LEU A 30 27.20 20.37 -17.61
CA LEU A 30 26.63 21.66 -17.20
C LEU A 30 25.31 21.51 -16.45
N GLN A 31 24.48 20.52 -16.79
CA GLN A 31 23.27 20.21 -16.02
C GLN A 31 23.60 19.85 -14.56
N GLU A 32 24.75 19.22 -14.33
CA GLU A 32 25.31 18.90 -13.01
C GLU A 32 26.11 20.06 -12.38
N GLN A 33 26.03 21.27 -12.94
CA GLN A 33 26.73 22.48 -12.44
C GLN A 33 28.26 22.33 -12.41
N ALA A 34 28.83 21.55 -13.34
CA ALA A 34 30.28 21.47 -13.51
C ALA A 34 30.87 22.76 -14.10
N ASP A 35 32.11 23.07 -13.75
CA ASP A 35 32.91 24.11 -14.41
C ASP A 35 33.56 23.51 -15.66
N VAL A 36 32.88 23.66 -16.80
CA VAL A 36 33.25 23.01 -18.06
C VAL A 36 34.16 23.90 -18.90
N THR A 37 35.32 23.36 -19.27
CA THR A 37 36.26 23.92 -20.24
C THR A 37 36.30 23.07 -21.50
N ILE A 38 36.23 23.71 -22.67
CA ILE A 38 36.42 23.09 -23.98
C ILE A 38 37.77 23.50 -24.53
N LEU A 39 38.60 22.52 -24.90
CA LEU A 39 39.87 22.72 -25.60
C LEU A 39 39.74 22.22 -27.03
N SER A 40 39.77 23.12 -28.02
CA SER A 40 39.74 22.72 -29.43
C SER A 40 40.15 23.86 -30.37
N PRO A 41 40.82 23.58 -31.51
CA PRO A 41 41.13 24.60 -32.50
C PRO A 41 39.88 25.29 -33.08
N ASP A 42 38.79 24.53 -33.21
CA ASP A 42 37.50 24.98 -33.70
C ASP A 42 36.38 24.38 -32.84
N ILE A 43 35.27 25.10 -32.70
CA ILE A 43 34.12 24.67 -31.90
C ILE A 43 32.81 24.84 -32.66
N ASP A 44 31.91 23.87 -32.49
CA ASP A 44 30.57 23.91 -33.08
C ASP A 44 29.83 25.20 -32.64
N PRO A 45 29.19 25.94 -33.56
CA PRO A 45 28.46 27.17 -33.21
C PRO A 45 27.40 26.99 -32.11
N ALA A 46 26.88 25.77 -31.92
CA ALA A 46 25.92 25.45 -30.87
C ALA A 46 26.48 25.59 -29.44
N PHE A 47 27.79 25.76 -29.25
CA PHE A 47 28.39 26.08 -27.96
C PHE A 47 28.24 27.55 -27.55
N LYS A 48 27.94 28.47 -28.48
CA LYS A 48 27.98 29.93 -28.27
C LYS A 48 27.17 30.44 -27.06
N ASN A 49 26.09 29.75 -26.70
CA ASN A 49 25.20 30.14 -25.60
C ASN A 49 25.36 29.28 -24.35
N LEU A 50 26.38 28.40 -24.30
CA LEU A 50 26.65 27.58 -23.13
C LEU A 50 27.62 28.31 -22.19
N PRO A 51 27.41 28.24 -20.86
CA PRO A 51 28.33 28.83 -19.88
C PRO A 51 29.58 27.95 -19.73
N ILE A 52 30.47 28.01 -20.73
CA ILE A 52 31.73 27.26 -20.77
C ILE A 52 32.93 28.19 -20.82
N HIS A 53 34.08 27.68 -20.41
CA HIS A 53 35.38 28.25 -20.77
C HIS A 53 35.83 27.65 -22.10
N TYR A 54 36.29 28.48 -23.03
CA TYR A 54 36.79 28.00 -24.33
C TYR A 54 38.27 28.34 -24.48
N ILE A 55 39.08 27.32 -24.72
CA ILE A 55 40.49 27.42 -25.07
C ILE A 55 40.64 27.02 -26.54
N GLN A 56 40.91 28.03 -27.36
CA GLN A 56 41.16 27.82 -28.79
C GLN A 56 42.62 27.39 -29.01
N ASP A 57 42.88 26.10 -28.86
CA ASP A 57 44.21 25.54 -29.11
C ASP A 57 44.14 24.03 -29.41
N ALA A 58 45.24 23.48 -29.91
CA ALA A 58 45.46 22.05 -30.02
C ALA A 58 45.83 21.43 -28.66
N PHE A 59 45.59 20.12 -28.50
CA PHE A 59 45.92 19.43 -27.26
C PHE A 59 47.43 19.37 -27.02
N MET A 60 47.81 19.68 -25.77
CA MET A 60 49.14 19.46 -25.21
C MET A 60 48.99 18.93 -23.77
N PRO A 61 49.87 18.04 -23.30
CA PRO A 61 49.74 17.42 -21.97
C PRO A 61 49.51 18.36 -20.78
N PRO A 62 50.15 19.56 -20.69
CA PRO A 62 49.92 20.49 -19.57
C PRO A 62 48.49 21.01 -19.44
N TYR A 63 47.68 20.95 -20.51
CA TYR A 63 46.28 21.36 -20.43
C TYR A 63 45.44 20.46 -19.50
N LEU A 64 45.92 19.26 -19.15
CA LEU A 64 45.20 18.38 -18.22
C LEU A 64 45.35 18.83 -16.76
N ASP A 65 46.30 19.72 -16.45
CA ASP A 65 46.64 20.05 -15.07
C ASP A 65 45.48 20.77 -14.35
N GLY A 66 45.19 20.32 -13.13
CA GLY A 66 44.19 20.94 -12.24
C GLY A 66 42.73 20.63 -12.57
N TYR A 67 42.45 19.78 -13.56
CA TYR A 67 41.09 19.29 -13.84
C TYR A 67 40.75 18.05 -13.01
N PHE A 68 39.49 17.95 -12.58
CA PHE A 68 38.98 16.78 -11.87
C PHE A 68 38.66 15.63 -12.83
N LEU A 69 38.10 15.98 -14.01
CA LEU A 69 37.70 15.04 -15.04
C LEU A 69 38.12 15.55 -16.42
N VAL A 70 38.59 14.64 -17.26
CA VAL A 70 38.93 14.90 -18.67
C VAL A 70 38.08 14.02 -19.56
N TYR A 71 37.55 14.56 -20.66
CA TYR A 71 36.84 13.79 -21.67
C TYR A 71 37.46 14.02 -23.06
N ALA A 72 38.09 12.99 -23.61
CA ALA A 72 38.64 13.00 -24.96
C ALA A 72 37.52 12.80 -26.00
N ALA A 73 37.28 13.80 -26.85
CA ALA A 73 36.20 13.79 -27.84
C ALA A 73 36.63 14.44 -29.17
N THR A 74 37.87 14.22 -29.58
CA THR A 74 38.36 14.63 -30.91
C THR A 74 37.96 13.60 -31.97
N ASP A 75 37.94 14.02 -33.25
CA ASP A 75 37.74 13.11 -34.38
C ASP A 75 38.97 12.21 -34.64
N ASP A 76 40.14 12.61 -34.15
CA ASP A 76 41.36 11.80 -34.20
C ASP A 76 41.44 10.83 -33.02
N ALA A 77 41.36 9.52 -33.31
CA ALA A 77 41.49 8.48 -32.31
C ALA A 77 42.87 8.44 -31.64
N SER A 78 43.95 8.79 -32.37
CA SER A 78 45.31 8.79 -31.82
C SER A 78 45.49 9.87 -30.75
N ILE A 79 44.91 11.06 -30.97
CA ILE A 79 44.87 12.13 -29.98
C ILE A 79 44.05 11.70 -28.76
N ASN A 80 42.88 11.08 -28.96
CA ASN A 80 42.08 10.57 -27.86
C ASN A 80 42.84 9.54 -27.00
N HIS A 81 43.59 8.62 -27.63
CA HIS A 81 44.44 7.67 -26.92
C HIS A 81 45.56 8.35 -26.13
N ALA A 82 46.24 9.34 -26.73
CA ALA A 82 47.29 10.10 -26.05
C ALA A 82 46.75 10.85 -24.81
N ILE A 83 45.57 11.46 -24.91
CA ILE A 83 44.90 12.12 -23.78
C ILE A 83 44.60 11.12 -22.66
N VAL A 84 44.06 9.95 -22.99
CA VAL A 84 43.74 8.90 -22.01
C VAL A 84 45.00 8.40 -21.30
N GLN A 85 46.08 8.15 -22.04
CA GLN A 85 47.36 7.71 -21.46
C GLN A 85 47.93 8.75 -20.49
N GLU A 86 47.99 10.01 -20.91
CA GLU A 86 48.45 11.12 -20.07
C GLU A 86 47.61 11.30 -18.81
N ALA A 87 46.28 11.22 -18.93
CA ALA A 87 45.36 11.30 -17.81
C ALA A 87 45.50 10.09 -16.85
N SER A 88 45.72 8.90 -17.40
CA SER A 88 45.93 7.65 -16.65
C SER A 88 47.20 7.73 -15.80
N GLN A 89 48.31 8.23 -16.36
CA GLN A 89 49.56 8.46 -15.62
C GLN A 89 49.38 9.43 -14.45
N ARG A 90 48.45 10.39 -14.58
CA ARG A 90 48.09 11.36 -13.52
C ARG A 90 46.97 10.86 -12.58
N GLN A 91 46.49 9.62 -12.74
CA GLN A 91 45.36 9.05 -12.01
C GLN A 91 44.07 9.88 -12.07
N MET A 92 43.86 10.58 -13.19
CA MET A 92 42.69 11.43 -13.40
C MET A 92 41.48 10.63 -13.87
N LEU A 93 40.27 11.12 -13.60
CA LEU A 93 39.06 10.56 -14.19
C LEU A 93 39.02 10.93 -15.68
N CYS A 94 39.40 9.99 -16.55
CA CYS A 94 39.37 10.19 -17.99
C CYS A 94 38.31 9.32 -18.67
N GLY A 95 37.47 9.96 -19.48
CA GLY A 95 36.57 9.32 -20.44
C GLY A 95 37.02 9.57 -21.87
N SER A 96 36.57 8.74 -22.82
CA SER A 96 36.88 8.91 -24.23
C SER A 96 35.66 8.62 -25.13
N ALA A 97 35.56 9.32 -26.25
CA ALA A 97 34.63 9.05 -27.33
C ALA A 97 35.04 7.81 -28.13
N THR A 98 36.34 7.57 -28.25
CA THR A 98 36.91 6.35 -28.82
C THR A 98 37.01 5.28 -27.73
N ARG A 99 36.75 4.02 -28.07
CA ARG A 99 36.92 2.93 -27.12
C ARG A 99 38.41 2.77 -26.78
N ASP A 100 38.75 2.98 -25.52
CA ASP A 100 40.09 2.82 -24.98
C ASP A 100 40.02 1.95 -23.71
N SER A 101 40.89 0.94 -23.58
CA SER A 101 40.96 0.06 -22.41
C SER A 101 41.53 0.73 -21.17
N GLU A 102 42.27 1.82 -21.32
CA GLU A 102 42.90 2.58 -20.21
C GLU A 102 42.01 3.71 -19.69
N ALA A 103 40.86 3.96 -20.32
CA ALA A 103 39.91 4.96 -19.84
C ALA A 103 39.38 4.58 -18.44
N ALA A 104 39.38 5.57 -17.53
CA ALA A 104 38.96 5.38 -16.14
C ALA A 104 37.46 5.09 -16.02
N PHE A 105 36.64 5.59 -16.94
CA PHE A 105 35.20 5.32 -16.97
C PHE A 105 34.62 5.26 -18.38
N TYR A 106 33.45 4.64 -18.48
CA TYR A 106 32.68 4.53 -19.72
C TYR A 106 31.28 5.05 -19.49
N SER A 107 30.72 5.74 -20.48
CA SER A 107 29.34 6.21 -20.42
C SER A 107 28.37 5.02 -20.45
N MET A 108 27.37 5.05 -19.58
CA MET A 108 26.25 4.10 -19.57
C MET A 108 25.04 4.68 -20.32
N THR A 109 24.14 3.82 -20.77
CA THR A 109 22.81 4.26 -21.22
C THR A 109 22.03 4.68 -20.00
N ALA A 110 21.66 5.96 -19.92
CA ALA A 110 20.91 6.49 -18.78
C ALA A 110 19.53 7.02 -19.20
N ARG A 111 18.56 6.88 -18.30
CA ARG A 111 17.28 7.59 -18.28
C ARG A 111 17.07 8.21 -16.92
N GLU A 112 16.41 9.34 -16.92
CA GLU A 112 16.19 10.12 -15.71
C GLU A 112 14.85 10.85 -15.85
N ASN A 113 14.14 10.93 -14.73
CA ASN A 113 13.03 11.84 -14.49
C ASN A 113 13.22 12.48 -13.11
N ASP A 114 12.22 13.19 -12.61
CA ASP A 114 12.33 13.93 -11.34
C ASP A 114 12.58 13.03 -10.12
N ASP A 115 12.25 11.72 -10.20
CA ASP A 115 12.27 10.80 -9.06
C ASP A 115 13.33 9.70 -9.16
N PHE A 116 13.73 9.34 -10.39
CA PHE A 116 14.59 8.19 -10.65
C PHE A 116 15.66 8.49 -11.68
N MET A 117 16.85 7.94 -11.44
CA MET A 117 17.89 7.77 -12.45
C MET A 117 18.17 6.28 -12.65
N LEU A 118 18.00 5.81 -13.88
CA LEU A 118 18.28 4.44 -14.30
C LEU A 118 19.47 4.44 -15.26
N ALA A 119 20.55 3.74 -14.89
CA ALA A 119 21.72 3.58 -15.75
C ALA A 119 21.99 2.09 -16.05
N LEU A 120 22.17 1.76 -17.33
CA LEU A 120 22.40 0.40 -17.82
C LEU A 120 23.70 0.32 -18.63
N SER A 121 24.44 -0.77 -18.43
CA SER A 121 25.62 -1.12 -19.21
C SER A 121 25.60 -2.58 -19.59
N SER A 122 25.85 -2.86 -20.87
CA SER A 122 26.04 -4.20 -21.40
C SER A 122 27.52 -4.61 -21.39
N LYS A 123 28.39 -3.80 -20.78
CA LYS A 123 29.86 -3.94 -20.90
C LYS A 123 30.29 -4.09 -22.36
N ALA A 124 29.67 -3.28 -23.23
CA ALA A 124 29.85 -3.29 -24.68
C ALA A 124 29.47 -4.61 -25.40
N ARG A 125 28.57 -5.43 -24.83
CA ARG A 125 28.07 -6.67 -25.46
C ARG A 125 26.80 -6.47 -26.27
N PHE A 126 25.96 -5.52 -25.87
CA PHE A 126 24.66 -5.25 -26.50
C PHE A 126 24.54 -3.77 -26.84
N PRO A 127 24.38 -3.40 -28.13
CA PRO A 127 24.30 -2.00 -28.55
C PRO A 127 22.91 -1.39 -28.36
N TYR A 128 21.84 -2.20 -28.32
CA TYR A 128 20.45 -1.74 -28.25
C TYR A 128 19.89 -1.67 -26.82
N LEU A 129 20.57 -0.92 -25.94
CA LEU A 129 20.11 -0.74 -24.55
C LEU A 129 19.09 0.39 -24.35
N LYS A 130 18.99 1.31 -25.33
CA LYS A 130 18.11 2.48 -25.24
C LYS A 130 16.63 2.08 -25.03
N PRO A 131 16.04 1.18 -25.85
CA PRO A 131 14.65 0.74 -25.65
C PRO A 131 14.44 0.03 -24.31
N VAL A 132 15.40 -0.81 -23.89
CA VAL A 132 15.32 -1.52 -22.59
C VAL A 132 15.30 -0.54 -21.42
N ALA A 133 16.10 0.53 -21.50
CA ALA A 133 16.08 1.59 -20.49
C ALA A 133 14.75 2.36 -20.50
N ASP A 134 14.17 2.60 -21.68
CA ASP A 134 12.86 3.25 -21.82
C ASP A 134 11.74 2.40 -21.20
N ASP A 135 11.70 1.09 -21.50
CA ASP A 135 10.70 0.16 -20.97
C ASP A 135 10.75 0.05 -19.44
N LEU A 136 11.97 -0.08 -18.88
CA LEU A 136 12.17 -0.16 -17.43
C LEU A 136 11.82 1.17 -16.73
N MET A 137 12.13 2.31 -17.36
CA MET A 137 11.76 3.61 -16.81
C MET A 137 10.24 3.77 -16.74
N ASN A 138 9.53 3.39 -17.81
CA ASN A 138 8.07 3.39 -17.84
C ASN A 138 7.48 2.45 -16.78
N GLU A 139 8.08 1.29 -16.54
CA GLU A 139 7.67 0.38 -15.47
C GLU A 139 7.83 1.01 -14.07
N LEU A 140 8.93 1.74 -13.83
CA LEU A 140 9.13 2.47 -12.58
C LEU A 140 8.10 3.60 -12.42
N GLU A 141 7.81 4.33 -13.48
CA GLU A 141 6.81 5.41 -13.50
C GLU A 141 5.38 4.90 -13.26
N THR A 142 5.00 3.76 -13.83
CA THR A 142 3.66 3.19 -13.60
C THR A 142 3.48 2.69 -12.16
N ARG A 143 4.57 2.33 -11.46
CA ARG A 143 4.56 1.99 -10.03
C ARG A 143 4.73 3.20 -9.11
N HIS A 144 4.89 4.40 -9.67
CA HIS A 144 5.25 5.65 -8.97
C HIS A 144 4.29 6.09 -7.86
N PRO A 145 2.95 5.97 -7.96
CA PRO A 145 2.05 6.44 -6.89
C PRO A 145 2.37 5.79 -5.55
N ARG A 146 2.74 4.50 -5.59
CA ARG A 146 3.18 3.73 -4.43
C ARG A 146 4.49 4.24 -3.88
N MET A 147 5.49 4.45 -4.74
CA MET A 147 6.83 4.87 -4.31
C MET A 147 6.83 6.28 -3.74
N SER A 148 6.07 7.20 -4.34
CA SER A 148 5.85 8.55 -3.81
C SER A 148 5.24 8.52 -2.42
N ARG A 149 4.17 7.73 -2.22
CA ARG A 149 3.58 7.53 -0.89
C ARG A 149 4.55 6.92 0.11
N LEU A 150 5.32 5.90 -0.28
CA LEU A 150 6.35 5.29 0.59
C LEU A 150 7.46 6.28 0.94
N TYR A 151 7.85 7.16 0.01
CA TYR A 151 8.80 8.24 0.26
C TYR A 151 8.23 9.27 1.25
N GLN A 152 6.97 9.67 1.08
CA GLN A 152 6.28 10.58 2.00
C GLN A 152 6.07 9.97 3.39
N LEU A 153 5.86 8.65 3.47
CA LEU A 153 5.76 7.89 4.72
C LEU A 153 7.11 7.77 5.43
N ARG A 154 8.22 7.73 4.68
CA ARG A 154 9.56 7.51 5.21
C ARG A 154 9.95 8.46 6.36
N PRO A 155 9.80 9.79 6.29
CA PRO A 155 10.13 10.67 7.42
C PRO A 155 9.22 10.45 8.64
N LEU A 156 7.95 10.08 8.43
CA LEU A 156 6.99 9.81 9.51
C LEU A 156 7.33 8.50 10.26
N LEU A 157 7.89 7.51 9.55
CA LEU A 157 8.22 6.19 10.09
C LEU A 157 9.63 6.10 10.68
N LEU A 158 10.62 6.73 10.04
CA LEU A 158 12.04 6.58 10.38
C LEU A 158 12.44 7.23 11.72
N SER A 159 11.64 8.15 12.23
CA SER A 159 11.83 8.80 13.53
C SER A 159 11.32 7.95 14.70
N GLN A 160 10.52 6.91 14.41
CA GLN A 160 9.68 6.26 15.41
C GLN A 160 9.91 4.74 15.56
N ILE A 161 10.71 4.11 14.69
CA ILE A 161 10.84 2.64 14.62
C ILE A 161 12.31 2.22 14.61
N GLU A 162 12.68 1.25 15.46
CA GLU A 162 14.03 0.66 15.52
C GLU A 162 14.32 -0.23 14.31
N ASN A 163 13.38 -1.10 13.92
CA ASN A 163 13.54 -2.03 12.80
C ASN A 163 12.94 -1.50 11.49
N LYS A 164 13.68 -0.56 10.89
CA LYS A 164 13.27 0.16 9.68
C LYS A 164 13.09 -0.75 8.47
N GLN A 165 13.95 -1.75 8.31
CA GLN A 165 14.00 -2.60 7.13
C GLN A 165 12.74 -3.47 7.01
N ASP A 166 12.32 -4.11 8.10
CA ASP A 166 11.13 -4.95 8.11
C ASP A 166 9.86 -4.13 7.83
N TYR A 167 9.78 -2.91 8.35
CA TYR A 167 8.63 -2.03 8.11
C TYR A 167 8.54 -1.59 6.64
N PHE A 168 9.66 -1.20 6.01
CA PHE A 168 9.66 -0.89 4.58
C PHE A 168 9.37 -2.12 3.72
N GLN A 169 9.88 -3.29 4.09
CA GLN A 169 9.57 -4.53 3.37
C GLN A 169 8.08 -4.87 3.46
N LEU A 170 7.48 -4.75 4.64
CA LEU A 170 6.05 -4.94 4.86
C LEU A 170 5.23 -3.96 4.01
N LEU A 171 5.53 -2.66 4.07
CA LEU A 171 4.83 -1.65 3.30
C LEU A 171 5.08 -1.78 1.80
N TYR A 172 6.22 -2.31 1.37
CA TYR A 172 6.52 -2.59 -0.04
C TYR A 172 5.72 -3.79 -0.58
N GLN A 173 5.28 -4.70 0.30
CA GLN A 173 4.44 -5.84 -0.05
C GLN A 173 2.94 -5.59 0.17
N ALA A 174 2.58 -4.54 0.93
CA ALA A 174 1.20 -4.23 1.25
C ALA A 174 0.33 -3.86 0.03
N PRO A 175 -0.99 -4.00 0.08
CA PRO A 175 -1.88 -3.41 -0.93
C PRO A 175 -1.77 -1.88 -0.98
N GLN A 176 -1.99 -1.26 -2.14
CA GLN A 176 -1.91 0.20 -2.30
C GLN A 176 -2.85 0.96 -1.36
N PHE A 177 -4.09 0.50 -1.21
CA PHE A 177 -5.07 1.13 -0.31
C PHE A 177 -4.57 1.21 1.13
N LEU A 178 -3.81 0.20 1.60
CA LEU A 178 -3.27 0.17 2.95
C LEU A 178 -2.19 1.24 3.11
N VAL A 179 -1.30 1.37 2.12
CA VAL A 179 -0.25 2.40 2.09
C VAL A 179 -0.88 3.79 2.08
N ASP A 180 -1.96 3.97 1.33
CA ASP A 180 -2.68 5.24 1.26
C ASP A 180 -3.34 5.62 2.58
N SER A 181 -4.14 4.73 3.16
CA SER A 181 -4.74 4.93 4.48
C SER A 181 -3.69 5.22 5.55
N LEU A 182 -2.56 4.50 5.55
CA LEU A 182 -1.51 4.72 6.55
C LEU A 182 -0.89 6.10 6.48
N TYR A 183 -0.74 6.68 5.30
CA TYR A 183 -0.23 8.05 5.20
C TYR A 183 -1.17 9.04 5.88
N GLU A 184 -2.47 8.90 5.66
CA GLU A 184 -3.46 9.77 6.29
C GLU A 184 -3.49 9.58 7.80
N ILE A 185 -3.45 8.32 8.27
CA ILE A 185 -3.38 7.98 9.69
C ILE A 185 -2.15 8.60 10.37
N LEU A 186 -0.98 8.48 9.74
CA LEU A 186 0.26 9.03 10.27
C LEU A 186 0.28 10.56 10.25
N THR A 187 -0.31 11.16 9.22
CA THR A 187 -0.43 12.63 9.11
C THR A 187 -1.37 13.18 10.19
N GLN A 188 -2.48 12.50 10.44
CA GLN A 188 -3.49 12.93 11.43
C GLN A 188 -3.22 12.42 12.85
N LYS A 189 -2.26 11.50 13.03
CA LYS A 189 -1.93 10.85 14.30
C LYS A 189 -3.10 10.10 14.94
N LYS A 190 -4.08 9.69 14.12
CA LYS A 190 -5.29 8.99 14.53
C LYS A 190 -5.66 7.98 13.44
N GLY A 191 -6.06 6.77 13.85
CA GLY A 191 -6.45 5.73 12.91
C GLY A 191 -7.58 4.86 13.44
N HIS A 192 -8.56 4.59 12.59
CA HIS A 192 -9.63 3.65 12.88
C HIS A 192 -9.33 2.32 12.22
N LEU A 193 -9.39 1.21 12.95
CA LEU A 193 -9.17 -0.12 12.39
C LEU A 193 -10.38 -1.01 12.60
N TYR A 194 -11.03 -1.36 11.51
CA TYR A 194 -12.14 -2.29 11.46
C TYR A 194 -11.63 -3.70 11.22
N ILE A 195 -11.93 -4.62 12.13
CA ILE A 195 -11.40 -5.99 12.09
C ILE A 195 -12.54 -6.97 11.94
N TYR A 196 -12.56 -7.72 10.84
CA TYR A 196 -13.56 -8.74 10.56
C TYR A 196 -12.94 -10.15 10.50
N HIS A 197 -13.79 -11.17 10.64
CA HIS A 197 -13.35 -12.56 10.47
C HIS A 197 -13.34 -12.93 8.98
N HIS A 198 -12.26 -13.56 8.51
CA HIS A 198 -12.02 -13.86 7.09
C HIS A 198 -13.11 -14.70 6.38
N ASN A 199 -14.00 -15.37 7.12
CA ASN A 199 -15.11 -16.15 6.57
C ASN A 199 -16.37 -15.33 6.28
N ASP A 200 -16.38 -14.02 6.59
CA ASP A 200 -17.53 -13.15 6.41
C ASP A 200 -17.18 -11.97 5.47
N PRO A 201 -16.92 -12.23 4.17
CA PRO A 201 -16.53 -11.17 3.22
C PRO A 201 -17.64 -10.14 2.99
N ASP A 202 -18.91 -10.51 3.17
CA ASP A 202 -20.05 -9.62 3.00
C ASP A 202 -20.03 -8.45 4.00
N LEU A 203 -19.46 -8.63 5.20
CA LEU A 203 -19.29 -7.54 6.16
C LEU A 203 -18.41 -6.41 5.61
N VAL A 204 -17.42 -6.73 4.75
CA VAL A 204 -16.59 -5.72 4.08
C VAL A 204 -17.38 -4.99 3.01
N ASN A 205 -18.23 -5.69 2.27
CA ASN A 205 -19.07 -5.10 1.22
C ASN A 205 -20.19 -4.20 1.78
N VAL A 206 -20.67 -4.51 2.99
CA VAL A 206 -21.69 -3.71 3.69
C VAL A 206 -21.09 -2.43 4.28
N LEU A 207 -19.81 -2.44 4.65
CA LEU A 207 -19.10 -1.22 5.04
C LEU A 207 -18.82 -0.41 3.77
N ASN A 208 -19.76 0.45 3.38
CA ASN A 208 -19.52 1.42 2.34
C ASN A 208 -18.63 2.54 2.91
N PRO A 209 -17.32 2.56 2.62
CA PRO A 209 -16.37 3.39 3.34
C PRO A 209 -16.40 4.86 2.91
N SER A 210 -17.23 5.19 1.92
CA SER A 210 -17.31 6.53 1.32
C SER A 210 -17.87 7.60 2.26
N HIS A 211 -18.41 7.23 3.42
CA HIS A 211 -18.92 8.16 4.45
C HIS A 211 -17.95 8.39 5.62
N LEU A 212 -16.88 7.59 5.73
CA LEU A 212 -15.92 7.69 6.84
C LEU A 212 -15.01 8.92 6.67
N GLN A 213 -15.25 9.97 7.47
CA GLN A 213 -14.43 11.20 7.43
C GLN A 213 -13.05 11.06 8.10
N SER A 214 -12.86 10.02 8.91
CA SER A 214 -11.59 9.75 9.61
C SER A 214 -10.79 8.68 8.90
N PRO A 215 -9.45 8.76 8.83
CA PRO A 215 -8.64 7.79 8.11
C PRO A 215 -8.71 6.41 8.79
N TYR A 216 -8.99 5.39 7.99
CA TYR A 216 -9.30 4.06 8.48
C TYR A 216 -8.59 2.95 7.70
N LEU A 217 -8.55 1.78 8.32
CA LEU A 217 -8.15 0.51 7.73
C LEU A 217 -9.26 -0.52 7.98
N ILE A 218 -9.48 -1.39 7.00
CA ILE A 218 -10.34 -2.57 7.14
C ILE A 218 -9.46 -3.79 6.89
N LEU A 219 -9.26 -4.62 7.92
CA LEU A 219 -8.40 -5.79 7.84
C LEU A 219 -9.14 -7.04 8.30
N SER A 220 -8.93 -8.15 7.60
CA SER A 220 -9.30 -9.45 8.17
C SER A 220 -8.42 -9.77 9.36
N LEU A 221 -8.91 -10.61 10.28
CA LEU A 221 -8.10 -11.10 11.39
C LEU A 221 -6.79 -11.77 10.94
N LYS A 222 -6.79 -12.43 9.77
CA LYS A 222 -5.58 -13.03 9.18
C LYS A 222 -4.60 -11.96 8.69
N ALA A 223 -5.09 -10.91 8.04
CA ALA A 223 -4.24 -9.81 7.61
C ALA A 223 -3.62 -9.06 8.80
N LEU A 224 -4.37 -8.94 9.91
CA LEU A 224 -3.88 -8.32 11.14
C LEU A 224 -2.61 -8.99 11.68
N GLU A 225 -2.45 -10.32 11.51
CA GLU A 225 -1.23 -11.04 11.91
C GLU A 225 0.01 -10.54 11.17
N THR A 226 -0.14 -10.20 9.89
CA THR A 226 0.94 -9.67 9.07
C THR A 226 1.28 -8.22 9.43
N TYR A 227 0.26 -7.42 9.79
CA TYR A 227 0.39 -5.98 9.97
C TYR A 227 0.41 -5.52 11.43
N GLN A 228 0.78 -6.38 12.39
CA GLN A 228 0.86 -5.99 13.81
C GLN A 228 1.84 -4.85 14.08
N LEU A 229 2.89 -4.73 13.25
CA LEU A 229 3.88 -3.66 13.37
C LEU A 229 3.26 -2.25 13.25
N LEU A 230 2.06 -2.11 12.67
CA LEU A 230 1.36 -0.82 12.56
C LEU A 230 0.99 -0.23 13.92
N PHE A 231 0.83 -1.04 14.96
CA PHE A 231 0.46 -0.56 16.31
C PHE A 231 1.66 -0.13 17.16
N HIS A 232 2.88 -0.40 16.68
CA HIS A 232 4.10 0.10 17.33
C HIS A 232 4.41 1.55 16.97
N LEU A 233 3.58 2.21 16.17
CA LEU A 233 3.70 3.63 15.84
C LEU A 233 3.36 4.46 17.10
N PRO A 234 4.34 5.06 17.79
CA PRO A 234 4.17 5.69 19.10
C PRO A 234 3.27 6.93 19.08
N GLU A 235 3.15 7.60 17.92
CA GLU A 235 2.38 8.85 17.80
C GLU A 235 0.97 8.66 17.26
N VAL A 236 0.56 7.44 16.91
CA VAL A 236 -0.79 7.19 16.37
C VAL A 236 -1.69 6.65 17.47
N HIS A 237 -2.80 7.34 17.74
CA HIS A 237 -3.87 6.79 18.56
C HIS A 237 -4.80 5.93 17.69
N TRP A 238 -4.92 4.66 18.03
CA TRP A 238 -5.72 3.70 17.29
C TRP A 238 -7.06 3.44 17.99
N THR A 239 -8.15 3.47 17.24
CA THR A 239 -9.46 3.00 17.70
C THR A 239 -9.79 1.71 16.97
N ILE A 240 -9.91 0.61 17.69
CA ILE A 240 -10.23 -0.72 17.15
C ILE A 240 -11.73 -0.95 17.18
N HIS A 241 -12.28 -1.26 16.01
CA HIS A 241 -13.67 -1.60 15.78
C HIS A 241 -13.76 -3.11 15.49
N PRO A 242 -13.99 -3.96 16.51
CA PRO A 242 -14.14 -5.39 16.29
C PRO A 242 -15.51 -5.66 15.66
N LEU A 243 -15.53 -6.00 14.37
CA LEU A 243 -16.74 -6.32 13.62
C LEU A 243 -17.19 -7.76 13.88
N VAL A 244 -17.44 -8.02 15.16
CA VAL A 244 -17.92 -9.30 15.68
C VAL A 244 -19.23 -9.05 16.41
N LEU A 245 -20.17 -9.99 16.30
CA LEU A 245 -21.50 -9.81 16.85
C LEU A 245 -21.51 -9.79 18.38
N TYR A 246 -20.72 -10.62 19.05
CA TYR A 246 -20.70 -10.70 20.51
C TYR A 246 -19.30 -10.97 21.05
N GLN A 247 -19.12 -10.73 22.34
CA GLN A 247 -17.91 -11.12 23.05
C GLN A 247 -17.70 -12.63 22.95
N GLY A 248 -16.52 -13.08 22.49
CA GLY A 248 -16.23 -14.48 22.23
C GLY A 248 -14.76 -14.73 21.87
N THR A 249 -14.44 -15.93 21.36
CA THR A 249 -13.06 -16.33 21.06
C THR A 249 -12.38 -15.41 20.04
N ILE A 250 -13.08 -15.03 18.97
CA ILE A 250 -12.57 -14.10 17.94
C ILE A 250 -12.33 -12.73 18.54
N HIS A 251 -13.30 -12.18 19.30
CA HIS A 251 -13.15 -10.90 19.99
C HIS A 251 -11.92 -10.89 20.91
N GLN A 252 -11.77 -11.93 21.75
CA GLN A 252 -10.63 -12.06 22.67
C GLN A 252 -9.29 -12.16 21.93
N ARG A 253 -9.27 -12.80 20.75
CA ARG A 253 -8.07 -12.86 19.91
C ARG A 253 -7.71 -11.48 19.36
N ILE A 254 -8.69 -10.70 18.91
CA ILE A 254 -8.48 -9.31 18.46
C ILE A 254 -7.86 -8.47 19.59
N LEU A 255 -8.46 -8.51 20.79
CA LEU A 255 -7.97 -7.76 21.95
C LEU A 255 -6.50 -8.10 22.27
N LYS A 256 -6.15 -9.39 22.29
CA LYS A 256 -4.78 -9.84 22.55
C LYS A 256 -3.79 -9.36 21.50
N MET A 257 -4.17 -9.38 20.22
CA MET A 257 -3.29 -8.96 19.11
C MET A 257 -3.09 -7.45 19.02
N THR A 258 -3.95 -6.66 19.68
CA THR A 258 -3.96 -5.20 19.59
C THR A 258 -3.78 -4.53 20.95
N GLN A 259 -3.17 -5.25 21.90
CA GLN A 259 -2.94 -4.75 23.26
C GLN A 259 -1.71 -3.82 23.30
N PHE A 260 -1.90 -2.57 22.89
CA PHE A 260 -0.87 -1.54 22.91
C PHE A 260 -1.33 -0.29 23.68
N PRO A 261 -0.41 0.49 24.29
CA PRO A 261 -0.79 1.66 25.09
C PRO A 261 -1.56 2.74 24.33
N SER A 262 -1.32 2.87 23.02
CA SER A 262 -1.95 3.86 22.14
C SER A 262 -3.26 3.37 21.51
N VAL A 263 -3.80 2.24 21.97
CA VAL A 263 -4.99 1.61 21.38
C VAL A 263 -6.18 1.68 22.32
N THR A 264 -7.32 2.12 21.78
CA THR A 264 -8.65 2.04 22.39
C THR A 264 -9.48 0.98 21.68
N HIS A 265 -10.10 0.07 22.42
CA HIS A 265 -10.98 -0.96 21.87
C HIS A 265 -12.45 -0.59 22.07
N LEU A 266 -13.23 -0.55 20.99
CA LEU A 266 -14.68 -0.48 21.08
C LEU A 266 -15.28 -1.86 21.38
N LYS A 267 -16.53 -1.85 21.82
CA LYS A 267 -17.28 -3.07 22.13
C LYS A 267 -17.66 -3.82 20.82
N PRO A 268 -17.99 -5.13 20.91
CA PRO A 268 -18.67 -5.85 19.84
C PRO A 268 -19.96 -5.16 19.39
N LEU A 269 -20.50 -5.56 18.23
CA LEU A 269 -21.74 -4.99 17.66
C LEU A 269 -22.93 -5.12 18.63
N ILE A 270 -23.13 -6.29 19.23
CA ILE A 270 -24.07 -6.49 20.33
C ILE A 270 -23.27 -6.42 21.63
N ALA A 271 -23.27 -5.23 22.22
CA ALA A 271 -22.44 -4.90 23.39
C ALA A 271 -22.99 -5.47 24.70
N ASP A 272 -24.32 -5.60 24.80
CA ASP A 272 -25.02 -5.97 26.02
C ASP A 272 -26.41 -6.57 25.75
N LYS A 273 -27.08 -6.99 26.83
CA LYS A 273 -28.42 -7.57 26.80
C LYS A 273 -29.48 -6.60 26.31
N ASP A 274 -29.34 -5.31 26.61
CA ASP A 274 -30.34 -4.31 26.23
C ASP A 274 -30.32 -4.07 24.72
N THR A 275 -29.13 -4.09 24.12
CA THR A 275 -28.93 -4.08 22.66
C THR A 275 -29.58 -5.30 22.04
N LEU A 276 -29.29 -6.50 22.57
CA LEU A 276 -29.89 -7.73 22.09
C LEU A 276 -31.42 -7.69 22.20
N LYS A 277 -31.96 -7.17 23.29
CA LYS A 277 -33.41 -7.01 23.52
C LYS A 277 -34.04 -6.09 22.48
N ARG A 278 -33.42 -4.93 22.18
CA ARG A 278 -33.90 -4.01 21.15
C ARG A 278 -33.94 -4.69 19.78
N ILE A 279 -32.87 -5.39 19.40
CA ILE A 279 -32.80 -6.13 18.13
C ILE A 279 -33.89 -7.20 18.05
N ILE A 280 -34.06 -8.03 19.10
CA ILE A 280 -35.10 -9.06 19.13
C ILE A 280 -36.49 -8.43 18.98
N SER A 281 -36.73 -7.27 19.60
CA SER A 281 -38.00 -6.55 19.51
C SER A 281 -38.35 -6.07 18.10
N LEU A 282 -37.36 -5.84 17.23
CA LEU A 282 -37.59 -5.46 15.82
C LEU A 282 -38.20 -6.60 14.98
N TYR A 283 -38.16 -7.83 15.47
CA TYR A 283 -38.88 -8.97 14.88
C TYR A 283 -40.29 -9.15 15.47
N ARG A 284 -40.67 -8.35 16.48
CA ARG A 284 -41.97 -8.42 17.17
C ARG A 284 -43.06 -7.60 16.48
N THR A 285 -43.25 -7.85 15.19
CA THR A 285 -44.12 -7.03 14.33
C THR A 285 -45.59 -7.46 14.32
N ASP A 286 -45.91 -8.68 14.75
CA ASP A 286 -47.26 -9.24 14.76
C ASP A 286 -47.47 -10.27 15.90
N SER A 287 -48.58 -11.02 15.88
CA SER A 287 -48.91 -12.02 16.89
C SER A 287 -48.49 -13.46 16.50
N ARG A 288 -47.67 -13.64 15.46
CA ARG A 288 -47.24 -14.98 15.00
C ARG A 288 -46.26 -15.59 16.00
N ARG A 289 -46.12 -16.92 15.97
CA ARG A 289 -45.03 -17.58 16.72
C ARG A 289 -43.69 -17.28 16.06
N ARG A 290 -42.62 -17.15 16.83
CA ARG A 290 -41.29 -16.84 16.30
C ARG A 290 -40.30 -17.94 16.60
N TYR A 291 -39.61 -18.38 15.57
CA TYR A 291 -38.62 -19.44 15.65
C TYR A 291 -37.28 -18.85 15.25
N TYR A 292 -36.48 -18.47 16.24
CA TYR A 292 -35.15 -17.93 16.02
C TYR A 292 -34.18 -19.08 15.79
N ILE A 293 -33.45 -19.06 14.67
CA ILE A 293 -32.45 -20.08 14.34
C ILE A 293 -31.05 -19.45 14.46
N ILE A 294 -30.20 -20.06 15.27
CA ILE A 294 -28.78 -19.68 15.44
C ILE A 294 -27.86 -20.84 15.06
N HIS A 295 -26.60 -20.53 14.73
CA HIS A 295 -25.62 -21.57 14.45
C HIS A 295 -25.27 -22.36 15.72
N GLN A 296 -25.05 -23.68 15.62
CA GLN A 296 -24.59 -24.53 16.73
C GLN A 296 -23.26 -24.09 17.42
N ARG A 297 -22.45 -23.26 16.76
CA ARG A 297 -21.18 -22.73 17.27
C ARG A 297 -21.33 -21.32 17.85
N THR A 298 -22.57 -20.83 17.96
CA THR A 298 -22.88 -19.55 18.58
C THR A 298 -22.35 -19.54 20.01
N ASN A 299 -21.86 -18.39 20.46
CA ASN A 299 -21.31 -18.24 21.80
C ASN A 299 -22.36 -18.68 22.86
N PRO A 300 -22.00 -19.56 23.81
CA PRO A 300 -22.91 -20.00 24.87
C PRO A 300 -23.50 -18.87 25.71
N LEU A 301 -22.74 -17.79 25.95
CA LEU A 301 -23.23 -16.59 26.65
C LEU A 301 -24.30 -15.88 25.83
N LEU A 302 -24.08 -15.69 24.53
CA LEU A 302 -25.07 -15.08 23.65
C LEU A 302 -26.35 -15.92 23.60
N LYS A 303 -26.23 -17.25 23.48
CA LYS A 303 -27.37 -18.16 23.52
C LYS A 303 -28.16 -18.01 24.82
N ARG A 304 -27.49 -18.07 25.97
CA ARG A 304 -28.12 -17.90 27.29
C ARG A 304 -28.81 -16.55 27.41
N ASP A 305 -28.15 -15.48 26.97
CA ASP A 305 -28.68 -14.13 27.06
C ASP A 305 -29.89 -13.95 26.13
N PHE A 306 -29.89 -14.60 24.96
CA PHE A 306 -31.02 -14.66 24.05
C PHE A 306 -32.22 -15.40 24.69
N GLU A 307 -31.99 -16.60 25.23
CA GLU A 307 -33.06 -17.45 25.80
C GLU A 307 -33.82 -16.74 26.93
N VAL A 308 -33.13 -15.92 27.73
CA VAL A 308 -33.74 -15.13 28.82
C VAL A 308 -34.63 -14.00 28.30
N LEU A 309 -34.48 -13.59 27.04
CA LEU A 309 -35.23 -12.48 26.43
C LEU A 309 -36.46 -12.94 25.61
N LEU A 310 -36.65 -14.25 25.44
CA LEU A 310 -37.77 -14.83 24.70
C LEU A 310 -39.10 -14.62 25.42
N GLU A 311 -40.15 -14.36 24.65
CA GLU A 311 -41.55 -14.37 25.11
C GLU A 311 -42.21 -15.76 24.90
N ASP A 312 -43.38 -16.00 25.49
CA ASP A 312 -44.06 -17.31 25.47
C ASP A 312 -44.36 -17.86 24.07
N ASN A 313 -44.47 -17.00 23.06
CA ASN A 313 -44.69 -17.38 21.66
C ASN A 313 -43.40 -17.47 20.83
N GLU A 314 -42.24 -17.46 21.49
CA GLU A 314 -40.93 -17.41 20.86
C GLU A 314 -40.05 -18.60 21.30
N THR A 315 -39.35 -19.19 20.35
CA THR A 315 -38.48 -20.34 20.60
C THR A 315 -37.15 -20.13 19.90
N LEU A 316 -36.05 -20.48 20.58
CA LEU A 316 -34.71 -20.49 20.01
C LEU A 316 -34.29 -21.91 19.64
N TYR A 317 -33.85 -22.09 18.40
CA TYR A 317 -33.29 -23.32 17.86
C TYR A 317 -31.85 -23.11 17.43
N THR A 318 -31.07 -24.18 17.52
CA THR A 318 -29.76 -24.29 16.91
C THR A 318 -29.85 -25.11 15.63
N LEU A 319 -28.99 -24.83 14.64
CA LEU A 319 -28.92 -25.62 13.40
C LEU A 319 -28.64 -27.12 13.59
N ALA A 320 -28.23 -27.55 14.79
CA ALA A 320 -28.06 -28.97 15.11
C ALA A 320 -29.37 -29.63 15.56
N ASP A 321 -30.40 -28.84 15.88
CA ASP A 321 -31.69 -29.36 16.29
C ASP A 321 -32.46 -29.80 15.04
N GLU A 322 -32.92 -31.06 15.02
CA GLU A 322 -33.83 -31.54 13.97
C GLU A 322 -35.18 -30.83 14.11
N ILE A 323 -35.43 -29.81 13.30
CA ILE A 323 -36.72 -29.13 13.29
C ILE A 323 -37.72 -30.01 12.53
N HIS A 324 -38.51 -30.77 13.28
CA HIS A 324 -39.42 -31.77 12.69
C HIS A 324 -40.70 -31.18 12.08
N SER A 325 -41.19 -30.03 12.57
CA SER A 325 -42.26 -29.22 11.94
C SER A 325 -42.48 -27.88 12.66
N TYR A 326 -42.90 -26.85 11.93
CA TYR A 326 -43.34 -25.57 12.50
C TYR A 326 -44.86 -25.57 12.73
N PRO A 327 -45.37 -24.99 13.82
CA PRO A 327 -46.80 -24.72 13.97
C PRO A 327 -47.31 -23.77 12.88
N ASN A 328 -48.59 -23.84 12.54
CA ASN A 328 -49.22 -22.88 11.63
C ASN A 328 -49.14 -21.44 12.20
N LYS A 329 -49.05 -20.42 11.33
CA LYS A 329 -48.81 -19.01 11.68
C LYS A 329 -47.49 -18.80 12.43
N THR A 330 -46.40 -19.26 11.83
CA THR A 330 -45.03 -19.09 12.36
C THR A 330 -44.21 -18.18 11.46
N THR A 331 -43.29 -17.45 12.09
CA THR A 331 -42.23 -16.67 11.44
C THR A 331 -40.89 -17.28 11.86
N VAL A 332 -40.12 -17.77 10.89
CA VAL A 332 -38.79 -18.36 11.06
C VAL A 332 -37.76 -17.28 10.81
N ILE A 333 -36.86 -17.08 11.77
CA ILE A 333 -35.90 -15.98 11.81
C ILE A 333 -34.48 -16.54 11.87
N PRO A 334 -33.73 -16.55 10.75
CA PRO A 334 -32.34 -16.98 10.72
C PRO A 334 -31.42 -15.91 11.35
N PHE A 335 -31.48 -15.77 12.68
CA PHE A 335 -30.93 -14.63 13.43
C PHE A 335 -29.40 -14.53 13.34
N LEU A 336 -28.64 -15.62 13.51
CA LEU A 336 -27.16 -15.61 13.39
C LEU A 336 -26.68 -16.56 12.30
N VAL A 337 -27.40 -16.58 11.18
CA VAL A 337 -27.07 -17.43 10.04
C VAL A 337 -26.76 -16.50 8.87
N THR A 338 -25.56 -16.61 8.30
CA THR A 338 -25.18 -15.87 7.10
C THR A 338 -25.83 -16.51 5.87
N LYS A 339 -25.99 -15.74 4.79
CA LYS A 339 -26.45 -16.28 3.51
C LYS A 339 -25.42 -17.30 3.01
N GLY A 340 -25.88 -18.51 2.72
CA GLY A 340 -25.02 -19.66 2.39
C GLY A 340 -25.79 -20.96 2.60
N THR A 341 -25.08 -22.09 2.61
CA THR A 341 -25.70 -23.44 2.68
C THR A 341 -26.70 -23.58 3.82
N HIS A 342 -26.35 -23.16 5.04
CA HIS A 342 -27.26 -23.25 6.18
C HIS A 342 -28.52 -22.39 6.03
N PHE A 343 -28.43 -21.21 5.40
CA PHE A 343 -29.60 -20.39 5.11
C PHE A 343 -30.47 -21.02 4.01
N GLU A 344 -29.85 -21.58 2.97
CA GLU A 344 -30.55 -22.30 1.89
C GLU A 344 -31.30 -23.53 2.41
N ASP A 345 -30.71 -24.25 3.38
CA ASP A 345 -31.36 -25.40 4.01
C ASP A 345 -32.60 -24.98 4.80
N ILE A 346 -32.52 -23.90 5.58
CA ILE A 346 -33.68 -23.30 6.27
C ILE A 346 -34.74 -22.88 5.24
N GLN A 347 -34.32 -22.26 4.14
CA GLN A 347 -35.24 -21.79 3.10
C GLN A 347 -36.00 -22.96 2.44
N LYS A 348 -35.31 -24.06 2.14
CA LYS A 348 -35.92 -25.28 1.59
C LYS A 348 -36.90 -25.91 2.58
N ASP A 349 -36.55 -25.97 3.86
CA ASP A 349 -37.42 -26.49 4.91
C ASP A 349 -38.71 -25.65 5.02
N VAL A 350 -38.58 -24.33 5.12
CA VAL A 350 -39.74 -23.42 5.13
C VAL A 350 -40.60 -23.57 3.88
N GLN A 351 -39.99 -23.65 2.70
CA GLN A 351 -40.71 -23.84 1.44
C GLN A 351 -41.49 -25.16 1.43
N THR A 352 -40.88 -26.25 1.87
CA THR A 352 -41.54 -27.57 1.97
C THR A 352 -42.77 -27.51 2.87
N GLN A 353 -42.67 -26.81 4.00
CA GLN A 353 -43.78 -26.65 4.94
C GLN A 353 -44.89 -25.75 4.37
N GLN A 354 -44.53 -24.70 3.62
CA GLN A 354 -45.51 -23.86 2.91
C GLN A 354 -46.26 -24.64 1.83
N GLU A 355 -45.58 -25.51 1.08
CA GLU A 355 -46.20 -26.40 0.08
C GLU A 355 -47.18 -27.41 0.72
N SER A 356 -46.97 -27.77 1.99
CA SER A 356 -47.92 -28.57 2.78
C SER A 356 -49.16 -27.80 3.27
N GLY A 357 -49.26 -26.49 2.99
CA GLY A 357 -50.39 -25.63 3.33
C GLY A 357 -50.26 -24.86 4.66
N LEU A 358 -49.07 -24.84 5.27
CA LEU A 358 -48.82 -24.07 6.49
C LEU A 358 -48.50 -22.61 6.19
N ASP A 359 -49.06 -21.68 6.97
CA ASP A 359 -48.76 -20.24 6.90
C ASP A 359 -47.45 -19.93 7.65
N ILE A 360 -46.32 -20.23 7.01
CA ILE A 360 -44.97 -19.98 7.52
C ILE A 360 -44.35 -18.79 6.78
N ARG A 361 -43.70 -17.88 7.49
CA ARG A 361 -42.92 -16.77 6.91
C ARG A 361 -41.44 -16.99 7.21
N LEU A 362 -40.58 -16.76 6.23
CA LEU A 362 -39.13 -16.68 6.42
C LEU A 362 -38.73 -15.20 6.47
N GLU A 363 -38.08 -14.81 7.56
CA GLU A 363 -37.51 -13.47 7.74
C GLU A 363 -36.09 -13.37 7.20
N GLU A 364 -35.67 -12.13 6.99
CA GLU A 364 -34.27 -11.84 6.66
C GLU A 364 -33.34 -12.07 7.86
N THR A 365 -32.09 -12.40 7.55
CA THR A 365 -31.03 -12.57 8.56
C THR A 365 -30.73 -11.24 9.25
N LEU A 366 -30.18 -11.29 10.46
CA LEU A 366 -29.88 -10.10 11.28
C LEU A 366 -29.15 -9.00 10.51
N LEU A 367 -28.07 -9.36 9.79
CA LEU A 367 -27.25 -8.39 9.06
C LEU A 367 -27.81 -8.00 7.69
N ALA A 368 -28.91 -8.60 7.24
CA ALA A 368 -29.58 -8.20 6.00
C ALA A 368 -30.61 -7.07 6.23
N ARG A 369 -31.13 -6.94 7.45
CA ARG A 369 -32.13 -5.93 7.82
C ARG A 369 -31.50 -4.55 8.09
N THR A 370 -31.94 -3.54 7.35
CA THR A 370 -31.42 -2.16 7.44
C THR A 370 -31.71 -1.48 8.77
N ASP A 371 -32.88 -1.74 9.37
CA ASP A 371 -33.24 -1.19 10.69
C ASP A 371 -32.38 -1.78 11.82
N ILE A 372 -32.01 -3.05 11.71
CA ILE A 372 -31.08 -3.70 12.63
C ILE A 372 -29.65 -3.17 12.43
N GLN A 373 -29.20 -3.00 11.18
CA GLN A 373 -27.90 -2.37 10.90
C GLN A 373 -27.83 -0.97 11.54
N TYR A 374 -28.89 -0.16 11.39
CA TYR A 374 -28.96 1.16 12.01
C TYR A 374 -28.95 1.11 13.55
N GLU A 375 -29.71 0.19 14.16
CA GLU A 375 -29.66 -0.04 15.60
C GLU A 375 -28.23 -0.39 16.05
N LEU A 376 -27.56 -1.33 15.37
CA LEU A 376 -26.18 -1.72 15.71
C LEU A 376 -25.18 -0.56 15.57
N LEU A 377 -25.34 0.31 14.58
CA LEU A 377 -24.45 1.44 14.31
C LEU A 377 -24.66 2.60 15.30
N THR A 378 -25.90 2.89 15.69
CA THR A 378 -26.21 4.00 16.61
C THR A 378 -25.79 3.74 18.07
N GLN A 379 -25.59 2.48 18.44
CA GLN A 379 -25.26 2.04 19.81
C GLN A 379 -23.83 2.30 20.25
N GLN A 380 -22.89 2.34 19.30
CA GLN A 380 -21.49 2.14 19.61
C GLN A 380 -20.72 3.43 20.01
N ASP A 381 -21.39 4.57 20.25
CA ASP A 381 -20.73 5.89 20.14
C ASP A 381 -19.89 5.96 18.85
N LEU A 382 -20.36 5.28 17.79
CA LEU A 382 -19.76 5.35 16.48
C LEU A 382 -19.93 6.80 16.04
N ASN A 383 -18.81 7.38 15.61
CA ASN A 383 -18.72 8.70 15.03
C ASN A 383 -19.99 8.99 14.18
N PRO A 384 -20.69 10.13 14.36
CA PRO A 384 -21.86 10.51 13.55
C PRO A 384 -21.70 10.29 12.04
N ASP A 385 -20.45 10.28 11.55
CA ASP A 385 -20.07 9.98 10.17
C ASP A 385 -20.23 8.51 9.72
N LEU A 386 -20.62 7.59 10.61
CA LEU A 386 -20.91 6.18 10.30
C LEU A 386 -22.40 5.88 10.05
N GLN A 387 -23.29 6.83 10.37
CA GLN A 387 -24.71 6.75 10.03
C GLN A 387 -24.94 6.96 8.54
#